data_AF-A0A481R3L3-F1
#
_entry.id   AF-A0A481R3L3-F1
#
_cell.length_a   1.000
_cell.length_b   1.000
_cell.length_c   1.000
_cell.angle_alpha   90.00
_cell.angle_beta   90.00
_cell.angle_gamma   90.00
#
_symmetry.space_group_name_H-M   'P 1'
#
loop_
_entity.id
_entity.type
_entity.pdbx_description
1 polymer ?
#
loop_
_entity_poly.entity_id
_entity_poly.type
_entity_poly.pdbx_seq_one_letter_code
_entity_poly.pdbx_strand_id
1 'polypeptide(L)'
;MVMADAGGFFDGGNTDSGFSTETALTATATTLQPPLIAYFYLKENRYFEFGKSEPEGAVIPLEIIGPGSPFSNSTYAMLDPSAPQISIGDMLRVEWLPLDGSPPFQSADVVVDSKDYWIPIAIPDSELKRLQGLDVEVTFFHLPQAGGANPSPARKVFVASELGRKPVLKVEGVVNGMLDAAAFPDGITVRLAPIEHLRACYGIEILWTQSPDHWVERQRRLAVNPKQTIEFHIAPEVYLPHVGQSVTVKYFIYLGARLSPNFFWGTGAATEVSFDVI
;
A
#
# COMPACT_ATOMS: atom_id res chain seq x y z
N MET A 1 -15.19 -27.15 -4.98
CA MET A 1 -15.28 -25.88 -5.72
C MET A 1 -15.88 -24.87 -4.77
N VAL A 2 -15.04 -24.28 -3.92
CA VAL A 2 -15.46 -23.32 -2.89
C VAL A 2 -15.00 -21.97 -3.42
N MET A 3 -15.96 -21.09 -3.70
CA MET A 3 -15.67 -19.69 -4.01
C MET A 3 -15.04 -19.07 -2.77
N ALA A 4 -13.81 -18.58 -2.93
CA ALA A 4 -13.23 -17.67 -1.97
C ALA A 4 -14.04 -16.37 -2.04
N ASP A 5 -14.67 -16.01 -0.92
CA ASP A 5 -15.33 -14.72 -0.76
C ASP A 5 -14.31 -13.61 -1.08
N ALA A 6 -14.54 -12.97 -2.22
CA ALA A 6 -13.78 -11.82 -2.66
C ALA A 6 -14.01 -10.69 -1.63
N GLY A 7 -12.91 -10.20 -1.05
CA GLY A 7 -12.92 -9.08 -0.11
C GLY A 7 -13.70 -7.89 -0.69
N GLY A 8 -14.72 -7.46 0.05
CA GLY A 8 -15.57 -6.34 -0.33
C GLY A 8 -14.78 -5.03 -0.43
N PHE A 9 -14.97 -4.34 -1.55
CA PHE A 9 -14.39 -3.04 -1.90
C PHE A 9 -15.38 -1.91 -1.52
N PHE A 10 -14.94 -0.90 -0.77
CA PHE A 10 -15.75 0.20 -0.25
C PHE A 10 -15.04 1.53 -0.51
N ASP A 11 -15.61 2.34 -1.40
CA ASP A 11 -15.11 3.68 -1.69
C ASP A 11 -15.20 4.56 -0.43
N GLY A 12 -14.06 5.07 0.01
CA GLY A 12 -13.91 5.85 1.23
C GLY A 12 -13.35 7.25 0.96
N GLY A 13 -13.85 7.94 -0.07
CA GLY A 13 -13.46 9.29 -0.49
C GLY A 13 -12.56 10.10 0.45
N ASN A 14 -11.28 10.18 0.08
CA ASN A 14 -10.38 11.28 0.44
C ASN A 14 -9.34 11.44 -0.67
N THR A 15 -9.18 12.64 -1.22
CA THR A 15 -8.61 12.89 -2.56
C THR A 15 -7.09 13.09 -2.61
N ASP A 16 -6.36 13.05 -1.50
CA ASP A 16 -5.07 13.76 -1.39
C ASP A 16 -3.80 12.90 -1.44
N SER A 17 -3.89 11.62 -1.80
CA SER A 17 -2.75 10.68 -1.83
C SER A 17 -2.45 10.06 -3.19
N GLY A 18 -3.27 10.34 -4.20
CA GLY A 18 -3.02 9.93 -5.59
C GLY A 18 -2.47 11.08 -6.44
N PHE A 19 -1.67 10.77 -7.45
CA PHE A 19 -1.27 11.73 -8.48
C PHE A 19 -1.72 11.21 -9.85
N SER A 20 -2.27 12.09 -10.67
CA SER A 20 -2.47 11.83 -12.09
C SER A 20 -1.17 12.11 -12.86
N THR A 21 -1.08 11.61 -14.09
CA THR A 21 -0.11 12.13 -15.08
C THR A 21 -0.29 13.62 -15.37
N GLU A 22 -1.37 14.22 -14.90
CA GLU A 22 -1.64 15.66 -14.98
C GLU A 22 -1.30 16.39 -13.66
N THR A 23 -0.81 15.67 -12.65
CA THR A 23 -0.36 16.30 -11.40
C THR A 23 0.97 16.96 -11.66
N ALA A 24 0.93 18.30 -11.75
CA ALA A 24 2.10 19.12 -11.96
C ALA A 24 3.18 18.83 -10.92
N LEU A 25 4.43 18.74 -11.37
CA LEU A 25 5.59 18.70 -10.49
C LEU A 25 5.66 20.03 -9.72
N THR A 26 5.33 19.99 -8.44
CA THR A 26 5.26 21.19 -7.58
C THR A 26 6.62 21.68 -7.09
N ALA A 27 7.67 20.87 -7.27
CA ALA A 27 9.04 21.21 -6.94
C ALA A 27 9.98 20.69 -8.03
N THR A 28 10.93 21.53 -8.45
CA THR A 28 12.00 21.12 -9.37
C THR A 28 13.07 20.36 -8.59
N ALA A 29 13.38 19.14 -9.01
CA ALA A 29 14.48 18.38 -8.44
C ALA A 29 15.82 19.10 -8.71
N THR A 30 16.81 18.94 -7.83
CA THR A 30 18.17 19.49 -8.04
C THR A 30 19.11 18.47 -8.67
N THR A 31 18.78 17.18 -8.56
CA THR A 31 19.51 16.03 -9.10
C THR A 31 18.53 14.95 -9.54
N LEU A 32 19.01 13.94 -10.29
CA LEU A 32 18.23 12.72 -10.55
C LEU A 32 17.76 12.12 -9.21
N GLN A 33 16.48 11.81 -9.11
CA GLN A 33 15.86 11.19 -7.95
C GLN A 33 15.67 9.69 -8.18
N PRO A 34 15.65 8.84 -7.14
CA PRO A 34 15.24 7.45 -7.32
C PRO A 34 13.79 7.38 -7.83
N PRO A 35 13.46 6.42 -8.71
CA PRO A 35 12.09 6.26 -9.21
C PRO A 35 11.12 6.04 -8.02
N LEU A 36 9.90 6.57 -8.16
CA LEU A 36 8.80 6.18 -7.28
C LEU A 36 8.15 4.93 -7.85
N ILE A 37 7.69 4.03 -6.98
CA ILE A 37 6.89 2.88 -7.41
C ILE A 37 5.44 3.20 -7.13
N ALA A 38 4.60 3.01 -8.13
CA ALA A 38 3.18 3.29 -8.06
C ALA A 38 2.36 2.16 -8.68
N TYR A 39 1.10 2.07 -8.28
CA TYR A 39 0.11 1.33 -9.05
C TYR A 39 -0.90 2.30 -9.68
N PHE A 40 -1.41 1.94 -10.85
CA PHE A 40 -2.46 2.66 -11.55
C PHE A 40 -3.83 2.08 -11.20
N TYR A 41 -4.73 2.93 -10.71
CA TYR A 41 -6.09 2.57 -10.39
C TYR A 41 -7.04 3.05 -11.47
N LEU A 42 -7.50 2.11 -12.31
CA LEU A 42 -8.30 2.39 -13.49
C LEU A 42 -9.61 3.15 -13.18
N LYS A 43 -10.28 2.83 -12.06
CA LYS A 43 -11.58 3.44 -11.71
C LYS A 43 -11.48 4.95 -11.46
N GLU A 44 -10.37 5.41 -10.90
CA GLU A 44 -10.13 6.84 -10.67
C GLU A 44 -9.20 7.46 -11.72
N ASN A 45 -8.65 6.66 -12.65
CA ASN A 45 -7.65 7.10 -13.62
C ASN A 45 -6.46 7.81 -12.95
N ARG A 46 -5.95 7.23 -11.84
CA ARG A 46 -4.91 7.84 -10.99
C ARG A 46 -3.83 6.84 -10.59
N TYR A 47 -2.62 7.36 -10.37
CA TYR A 47 -1.50 6.63 -9.80
C TYR A 47 -1.45 6.83 -8.29
N PHE A 48 -1.07 5.78 -7.59
CA PHE A 48 -0.90 5.76 -6.16
C PHE A 48 0.48 5.19 -5.83
N GLU A 49 1.31 6.01 -5.20
CA GLU A 49 2.64 5.60 -4.75
C GLU A 49 2.57 4.62 -3.57
N PHE A 50 3.55 3.73 -3.49
CA PHE A 50 3.84 2.95 -2.29
C PHE A 50 5.35 2.92 -2.01
N GLY A 51 5.73 2.73 -0.75
CA GLY A 51 7.13 2.49 -0.39
C GLY A 51 8.01 3.74 -0.25
N LYS A 52 7.47 4.87 0.21
CA LYS A 52 8.28 6.06 0.61
C LYS A 52 9.18 5.82 1.84
N SER A 53 9.15 4.63 2.43
CA SER A 53 9.89 4.28 3.63
C SER A 53 11.35 3.92 3.30
N GLU A 54 12.21 4.93 3.20
CA GLU A 54 13.65 4.71 3.35
C GLU A 54 13.96 4.32 4.82
N PRO A 55 14.87 3.38 5.09
CA PRO A 55 15.71 2.61 4.16
C PRO A 55 15.07 1.27 3.69
N GLU A 56 13.86 0.95 4.15
CA GLU A 56 13.23 -0.38 3.97
C GLU A 56 12.71 -0.64 2.55
N GLY A 57 12.67 0.40 1.71
CA GLY A 57 12.21 0.32 0.32
C GLY A 57 10.70 0.10 0.19
N ALA A 58 10.27 -0.25 -1.02
CA ALA A 58 8.89 -0.57 -1.35
C ALA A 58 8.62 -2.08 -1.26
N VAL A 59 7.37 -2.46 -1.00
CA VAL A 59 6.90 -3.85 -1.16
C VAL A 59 5.79 -3.87 -2.20
N ILE A 60 5.92 -4.75 -3.18
CA ILE A 60 4.86 -5.06 -4.15
C ILE A 60 4.24 -6.40 -3.73
N PRO A 61 3.07 -6.41 -3.07
CA PRO A 61 2.36 -7.64 -2.76
C PRO A 61 1.52 -8.09 -3.97
N LEU A 62 1.97 -9.12 -4.68
CA LEU A 62 1.32 -9.61 -5.91
C LEU A 62 -0.11 -10.12 -5.70
N GLU A 63 -0.45 -10.59 -4.50
CA GLU A 63 -1.85 -10.94 -4.15
C GLU A 63 -2.83 -9.76 -4.29
N ILE A 64 -2.32 -8.52 -4.22
CA ILE A 64 -3.09 -7.29 -4.23
C ILE A 64 -2.84 -6.47 -5.49
N ILE A 65 -1.58 -6.31 -5.89
CA ILE A 65 -1.14 -5.57 -7.09
C ILE A 65 -0.17 -6.42 -7.91
N GLY A 66 -0.72 -7.12 -8.90
CA GLY A 66 0.05 -8.01 -9.75
C GLY A 66 -0.77 -9.09 -10.46
N PRO A 67 -0.10 -10.12 -11.00
CA PRO A 67 -0.74 -11.18 -11.79
C PRO A 67 -1.84 -11.89 -11.02
N GLY A 68 -3.07 -11.86 -11.57
CA GLY A 68 -4.22 -12.52 -10.95
C GLY A 68 -4.94 -11.69 -9.89
N SER A 69 -4.49 -10.45 -9.63
CA SER A 69 -5.24 -9.45 -8.87
C SER A 69 -6.24 -8.70 -9.78
N PRO A 70 -7.18 -7.93 -9.21
CA PRO A 70 -8.01 -6.98 -9.98
C PRO A 70 -7.21 -5.86 -10.66
N PHE A 71 -5.92 -5.72 -10.33
CA PHE A 71 -5.00 -4.69 -10.78
C PHE A 71 -3.96 -5.34 -11.72
N SER A 72 -4.39 -5.63 -12.94
CA SER A 72 -3.54 -6.24 -13.97
C SER A 72 -2.72 -5.18 -14.72
N ASN A 73 -1.43 -5.45 -14.92
CA ASN A 73 -0.45 -4.54 -15.57
C ASN A 73 -0.50 -3.12 -14.99
N SER A 74 -0.71 -3.03 -13.68
CA SER A 74 -0.97 -1.78 -13.00
C SER A 74 0.28 -1.19 -12.35
N THR A 75 1.43 -1.85 -12.36
CA THR A 75 2.62 -1.39 -11.64
C THR A 75 3.53 -0.55 -12.54
N TYR A 76 3.96 0.60 -12.02
CA TYR A 76 4.75 1.59 -12.74
C TYR A 76 5.93 2.07 -11.91
N ALA A 77 7.04 2.35 -12.60
CA ALA A 77 8.05 3.28 -12.13
C ALA A 77 7.67 4.68 -12.61
N MET A 78 7.56 5.63 -11.69
CA MET A 78 7.24 7.02 -11.98
C MET A 78 8.52 7.83 -11.90
N LEU A 79 8.86 8.52 -13.00
CA LEU A 79 10.10 9.26 -13.15
C LEU A 79 9.84 10.76 -13.09
N ASP A 80 10.71 11.48 -12.39
CA ASP A 80 10.69 12.94 -12.31
C ASP A 80 11.61 13.54 -13.39
N PRO A 81 11.06 14.04 -14.51
CA PRO A 81 11.88 14.69 -15.54
C PRO A 81 12.36 16.08 -15.13
N SER A 82 11.91 16.68 -14.02
CA SER A 82 12.21 18.09 -13.69
C SER A 82 13.70 18.35 -13.41
N ALA A 83 14.48 17.31 -13.15
CA ALA A 83 15.91 17.40 -12.88
C ALA A 83 16.64 18.24 -13.96
N PRO A 84 17.56 19.16 -13.59
CA PRO A 84 18.24 20.05 -14.53
C PRO A 84 19.06 19.32 -15.59
N GLN A 85 19.50 18.09 -15.29
CA GLN A 85 20.28 17.26 -16.20
C GLN A 85 19.44 16.75 -17.37
N ILE A 86 18.13 16.63 -17.22
CA ILE A 86 17.22 16.08 -18.22
C ILE A 86 16.68 17.20 -19.11
N SER A 87 16.81 17.05 -20.41
CA SER A 87 16.26 17.97 -21.42
C SER A 87 15.09 17.34 -22.17
N ILE A 88 14.19 18.18 -22.69
CA ILE A 88 13.17 17.73 -23.65
C ILE A 88 13.88 17.16 -24.87
N GLY A 89 13.44 15.98 -25.32
CA GLY A 89 14.05 15.22 -26.40
C GLY A 89 15.11 14.20 -25.96
N ASP A 90 15.53 14.21 -24.70
CA ASP A 90 16.30 13.11 -24.12
C ASP A 90 15.43 11.86 -23.98
N MET A 91 16.06 10.71 -23.76
CA MET A 91 15.37 9.45 -23.49
C MET A 91 15.56 9.02 -22.04
N LEU A 92 14.55 8.36 -21.48
CA LEU A 92 14.59 7.71 -20.18
C LEU A 92 14.29 6.22 -20.34
N ARG A 93 14.95 5.39 -19.55
CA ARG A 93 14.69 3.95 -19.46
C ARG A 93 14.67 3.52 -18.02
N VAL A 94 13.85 2.54 -17.66
CA VAL A 94 13.86 1.91 -16.34
C VAL A 94 14.46 0.53 -16.43
N GLU A 95 15.29 0.20 -15.45
CA GLU A 95 15.83 -1.12 -15.22
C GLU A 95 15.42 -1.64 -13.84
N TRP A 96 14.95 -2.88 -13.82
CA TRP A 96 14.65 -3.63 -12.59
C TRP A 96 15.72 -4.71 -12.48
N LEU A 97 16.67 -4.52 -11.56
CA LEU A 97 17.81 -5.39 -11.34
C LEU A 97 17.56 -6.31 -10.13
N PRO A 98 17.35 -7.61 -10.33
CA PRO A 98 17.25 -8.58 -9.24
C PRO A 98 18.58 -8.71 -8.49
N LEU A 99 18.54 -8.74 -7.16
CA LEU A 99 19.75 -8.90 -6.35
C LEU A 99 20.24 -10.35 -6.23
N ASP A 100 19.49 -11.31 -6.77
CA ASP A 100 19.89 -12.73 -6.85
C ASP A 100 20.82 -13.04 -8.03
N GLY A 101 21.08 -12.06 -8.91
CA GLY A 101 21.90 -12.21 -10.11
C GLY A 101 21.13 -12.67 -11.35
N SER A 102 19.81 -12.82 -11.27
CA SER A 102 18.96 -13.09 -12.43
C SER A 102 18.99 -11.90 -13.43
N PRO A 103 18.69 -12.14 -14.72
CA PRO A 103 18.72 -11.07 -15.72
C PRO A 103 17.78 -9.90 -15.37
N PRO A 104 18.24 -8.65 -15.59
CA PRO A 104 17.41 -7.48 -15.35
C PRO A 104 16.28 -7.39 -16.39
N PHE A 105 15.17 -6.78 -15.99
CA PHE A 105 14.19 -6.27 -16.95
C PHE A 105 14.58 -4.84 -17.34
N GLN A 106 14.58 -4.55 -18.64
CA GLN A 106 14.79 -3.23 -19.19
C GLN A 106 13.54 -2.80 -19.96
N SER A 107 13.03 -1.60 -19.65
CA SER A 107 11.93 -1.03 -20.43
C SER A 107 12.40 -0.59 -21.83
N ALA A 108 11.44 -0.29 -22.70
CA ALA A 108 11.72 0.53 -23.87
C ALA A 108 12.17 1.94 -23.44
N ASP A 109 12.92 2.59 -24.31
CA ASP A 109 13.30 4.00 -24.15
C ASP A 109 12.09 4.90 -24.38
N VAL A 110 11.90 5.88 -23.51
CA VAL A 110 10.78 6.84 -23.54
C VAL A 110 11.35 8.24 -23.74
N VAL A 111 10.87 8.95 -24.76
CA VAL A 111 11.29 10.33 -25.02
C VAL A 111 10.65 11.28 -24.01
N VAL A 112 11.45 12.20 -23.47
CA VAL A 112 10.97 13.29 -22.63
C VAL A 112 10.32 14.35 -23.53
N ASP A 113 9.01 14.41 -23.54
CA ASP A 113 8.22 15.40 -24.30
C ASP A 113 7.81 16.61 -23.45
N SER A 114 7.70 16.43 -22.14
CA SER A 114 7.42 17.46 -21.15
C SER A 114 8.24 17.27 -19.87
N LYS A 115 8.48 18.37 -19.15
CA LYS A 115 9.07 18.38 -17.81
C LYS A 115 8.06 18.75 -16.71
N ASP A 116 6.78 18.90 -17.07
CA ASP A 116 5.74 19.39 -16.16
C ASP A 116 5.11 18.26 -15.34
N TYR A 117 5.24 17.02 -15.81
CA TYR A 117 4.55 15.85 -15.30
C TYR A 117 5.48 14.67 -15.08
N TRP A 118 5.09 13.77 -14.18
CA TRP A 118 5.76 12.48 -14.01
C TRP A 118 5.62 11.61 -15.26
N ILE A 119 6.69 10.91 -15.61
CA ILE A 119 6.69 9.96 -16.74
C ILE A 119 6.47 8.54 -16.20
N PRO A 120 5.32 7.89 -16.49
CA PRO A 120 5.04 6.53 -16.07
C PRO A 120 5.69 5.51 -17.02
N ILE A 121 6.45 4.56 -16.47
CA ILE A 121 6.96 3.40 -17.22
C ILE A 121 6.45 2.11 -16.56
N ALA A 122 5.63 1.35 -17.30
CA ALA A 122 5.02 0.13 -16.83
C ALA A 122 6.05 -1.02 -16.71
N ILE A 123 5.87 -1.86 -15.69
CA ILE A 123 6.46 -3.20 -15.65
C ILE A 123 5.36 -4.23 -15.96
N PRO A 124 5.55 -5.13 -16.95
CA PRO A 124 4.56 -6.17 -17.25
C PRO A 124 4.35 -7.14 -16.09
N ASP A 125 3.12 -7.63 -15.92
CA ASP A 125 2.79 -8.64 -14.89
C ASP A 125 3.64 -9.92 -15.03
N SER A 126 3.98 -10.33 -16.26
CA SER A 126 4.87 -11.47 -16.49
C SER A 126 6.25 -11.28 -15.87
N GLU A 127 6.78 -10.06 -15.91
CA GLU A 127 8.06 -9.72 -15.30
C GLU A 127 7.93 -9.63 -13.78
N LEU A 128 6.87 -9.01 -13.25
CA LEU A 128 6.60 -9.03 -11.80
C LEU A 128 6.51 -10.46 -11.25
N LYS A 129 5.85 -11.37 -11.98
CA LYS A 129 5.77 -12.78 -11.60
C LYS A 129 7.14 -13.44 -11.57
N ARG A 130 8.01 -13.14 -12.54
CA ARG A 130 9.39 -13.64 -12.59
C ARG A 130 10.21 -13.15 -11.41
N LEU A 131 9.94 -11.93 -10.92
CA LEU A 131 10.63 -11.30 -9.79
C LEU A 131 10.07 -11.70 -8.42
N GLN A 132 9.02 -12.53 -8.37
CA GLN A 132 8.37 -12.93 -7.11
C GLN A 132 9.36 -13.55 -6.13
N GLY A 133 9.36 -13.03 -4.89
CA GLY A 133 10.21 -13.45 -3.78
C GLY A 133 11.59 -12.78 -3.76
N LEU A 134 11.87 -11.84 -4.66
CA LEU A 134 13.19 -11.22 -4.81
C LEU A 134 13.22 -9.78 -4.31
N ASP A 135 14.38 -9.39 -3.77
CA ASP A 135 14.78 -7.99 -3.65
C ASP A 135 15.29 -7.50 -5.01
N VAL A 136 14.83 -6.32 -5.40
CA VAL A 136 15.08 -5.70 -6.70
C VAL A 136 15.50 -4.26 -6.49
N GLU A 137 16.52 -3.83 -7.22
CA GLU A 137 16.89 -2.43 -7.34
C GLU A 137 16.30 -1.85 -8.63
N VAL A 138 15.45 -0.84 -8.49
CA VAL A 138 14.82 -0.14 -9.60
C VAL A 138 15.56 1.17 -9.83
N THR A 139 16.17 1.30 -10.99
CA THR A 139 16.96 2.47 -11.39
C THR A 139 16.40 3.00 -12.70
N PHE A 140 16.38 4.32 -12.88
CA PHE A 140 16.18 4.87 -14.22
C PHE A 140 17.49 5.40 -14.78
N PHE A 141 17.64 5.29 -16.10
CA PHE A 141 18.76 5.80 -16.84
C PHE A 141 18.29 7.00 -17.66
N HIS A 142 18.95 8.13 -17.46
CA HIS A 142 18.87 9.28 -18.35
C HIS A 142 19.85 9.07 -19.51
N LEU A 143 19.33 9.15 -20.73
CA LEU A 143 20.04 8.96 -21.99
C LEU A 143 20.04 10.29 -22.76
N PRO A 144 21.09 11.12 -22.62
CA PRO A 144 21.17 12.40 -23.32
C PRO A 144 21.24 12.22 -24.83
N GLN A 145 20.71 13.18 -25.59
CA GLN A 145 20.87 13.20 -27.06
C GLN A 145 22.34 13.22 -27.52
N ALA A 146 23.24 13.80 -26.71
CA ALA A 146 24.67 13.80 -26.95
C ALA A 146 25.34 12.42 -26.75
N GLY A 147 24.58 11.43 -26.28
CA GLY A 147 25.05 10.09 -25.95
C GLY A 147 25.44 9.93 -24.48
N GLY A 148 25.59 8.67 -24.07
CA GLY A 148 25.87 8.27 -22.68
C GLY A 148 24.64 7.75 -21.95
N ALA A 149 24.85 7.31 -20.71
CA ALA A 149 23.79 6.84 -19.83
C ALA A 149 24.13 7.22 -18.39
N ASN A 150 23.28 8.03 -17.78
CA ASN A 150 23.44 8.52 -16.40
C ASN A 150 22.40 7.83 -15.51
N PRO A 151 22.80 6.98 -14.56
CA PRO A 151 21.86 6.31 -13.67
C PRO A 151 21.35 7.26 -12.58
N SER A 152 20.09 7.12 -12.20
CA SER A 152 19.55 7.66 -10.96
C SER A 152 20.07 6.87 -9.75
N PRO A 153 19.90 7.37 -8.51
CA PRO A 153 19.92 6.50 -7.34
C PRO A 153 18.90 5.35 -7.50
N ALA A 154 19.24 4.18 -6.97
CA ALA A 154 18.37 3.01 -7.01
C ALA A 154 17.29 3.09 -5.92
N ARG A 155 16.08 2.58 -6.23
CA ARG A 155 15.02 2.30 -5.26
C ARG A 155 15.01 0.81 -4.94
N LYS A 156 15.06 0.44 -3.67
CA LYS A 156 14.87 -0.95 -3.24
C LYS A 156 13.40 -1.34 -3.25
N VAL A 157 13.10 -2.50 -3.82
CA VAL A 157 11.76 -3.05 -3.93
C VAL A 157 11.80 -4.54 -3.62
N PHE A 158 10.97 -5.00 -2.70
CA PHE A 158 10.74 -6.42 -2.48
C PHE A 158 9.43 -6.84 -3.17
N VAL A 159 9.49 -7.84 -4.05
CA VAL A 159 8.31 -8.35 -4.75
C VAL A 159 7.75 -9.54 -3.97
N ALA A 160 6.79 -9.28 -3.10
CA ALA A 160 6.21 -10.31 -2.23
C ALA A 160 5.07 -11.05 -2.93
N SER A 161 4.94 -12.36 -2.70
CA SER A 161 3.73 -13.09 -3.12
C SER A 161 2.48 -12.58 -2.41
N GLU A 162 2.59 -12.31 -1.11
CA GLU A 162 1.54 -11.81 -0.24
C GLU A 162 2.08 -10.89 0.85
N LEU A 163 1.23 -10.14 1.54
CA LEU A 163 1.56 -9.40 2.76
C LEU A 163 1.61 -10.34 3.99
N GLY A 164 2.35 -11.43 3.90
CA GLY A 164 2.53 -12.42 4.97
C GLY A 164 1.23 -12.92 5.62
N ARG A 165 1.37 -13.52 6.81
CA ARG A 165 0.22 -13.97 7.61
C ARG A 165 -0.57 -12.76 8.14
N LYS A 166 -1.89 -12.78 7.92
CA LYS A 166 -2.84 -11.80 8.46
C LYS A 166 -3.34 -12.27 9.84
N PRO A 167 -2.86 -11.71 10.96
CA PRO A 167 -3.24 -12.18 12.29
C PRO A 167 -4.69 -11.79 12.63
N VAL A 168 -5.29 -12.53 13.55
CA VAL A 168 -6.57 -12.15 14.18
C VAL A 168 -6.30 -11.01 15.16
N LEU A 169 -7.20 -10.03 15.23
CA LEU A 169 -7.12 -8.97 16.23
C LEU A 169 -7.25 -9.55 17.65
N LYS A 170 -6.53 -8.96 18.61
CA LYS A 170 -6.75 -9.22 20.02
C LYS A 170 -7.45 -8.03 20.64
N VAL A 171 -8.73 -8.20 20.99
CA VAL A 171 -9.49 -7.21 21.75
C VAL A 171 -9.32 -7.49 23.23
N GLU A 172 -8.70 -6.56 23.97
CA GLU A 172 -8.53 -6.68 25.40
C GLU A 172 -9.88 -6.73 26.12
N GLY A 173 -10.00 -7.59 27.14
CA GLY A 173 -11.23 -7.79 27.88
C GLY A 173 -12.21 -8.80 27.29
N VAL A 174 -12.06 -9.17 26.01
CA VAL A 174 -12.90 -10.21 25.42
C VAL A 174 -12.49 -11.59 25.94
N VAL A 175 -13.36 -12.21 26.73
CA VAL A 175 -13.17 -13.56 27.30
C VAL A 175 -14.39 -14.40 26.94
N ASN A 176 -14.15 -15.58 26.36
CA ASN A 176 -15.21 -16.50 25.91
C ASN A 176 -16.27 -15.83 25.02
N GLY A 177 -15.86 -14.88 24.18
CA GLY A 177 -16.75 -14.16 23.26
C GLY A 177 -17.59 -13.07 23.93
N MET A 178 -17.21 -12.60 25.12
CA MET A 178 -17.92 -11.53 25.84
C MET A 178 -16.96 -10.43 26.27
N LEU A 179 -17.38 -9.17 26.17
CA LEU A 179 -16.71 -7.98 26.71
C LEU A 179 -17.57 -7.38 27.82
N ASP A 180 -17.12 -7.46 29.07
CA ASP A 180 -17.73 -6.72 30.20
C ASP A 180 -17.35 -5.25 30.08
N ALA A 181 -18.27 -4.43 29.59
CA ALA A 181 -18.01 -3.02 29.31
C ALA A 181 -17.75 -2.21 30.58
N ALA A 182 -18.34 -2.61 31.72
CA ALA A 182 -18.17 -1.93 32.99
C ALA A 182 -16.76 -2.13 33.59
N ALA A 183 -16.06 -3.20 33.21
CA ALA A 183 -14.69 -3.46 33.63
C ALA A 183 -13.64 -2.53 32.98
N PHE A 184 -14.02 -1.78 31.95
CA PHE A 184 -13.13 -0.91 31.18
C PHE A 184 -13.64 0.55 31.15
N PRO A 185 -13.65 1.27 32.29
CA PRO A 185 -14.17 2.63 32.35
C PRO A 185 -13.33 3.65 31.57
N ASP A 186 -12.05 3.34 31.31
CA ASP A 186 -11.11 4.21 30.58
C ASP A 186 -10.92 3.78 29.12
N GLY A 187 -11.64 2.77 28.65
CA GLY A 187 -11.53 2.22 27.30
C GLY A 187 -10.76 0.91 27.22
N ILE A 188 -10.73 0.32 26.03
CA ILE A 188 -10.07 -0.96 25.75
C ILE A 188 -8.93 -0.79 24.74
N THR A 189 -8.01 -1.76 24.72
CA THR A 189 -6.95 -1.80 23.72
C THR A 189 -7.20 -2.95 22.74
N VAL A 190 -7.20 -2.63 21.44
CA VAL A 190 -7.13 -3.62 20.37
C VAL A 190 -5.69 -3.72 19.88
N ARG A 191 -5.18 -4.94 19.79
CA ARG A 191 -3.81 -5.23 19.35
C ARG A 191 -3.81 -6.01 18.05
N LEU A 192 -3.03 -5.54 17.10
CA LEU A 192 -2.71 -6.23 15.85
C LEU A 192 -1.25 -6.66 15.90
N ALA A 193 -1.01 -7.97 15.84
CA ALA A 193 0.35 -8.49 15.78
C ALA A 193 1.07 -8.06 14.48
N PRO A 194 2.42 -8.02 14.46
CA PRO A 194 3.17 -7.65 13.26
C PRO A 194 2.80 -8.49 12.03
N ILE A 195 2.79 -7.84 10.87
CA ILE A 195 2.58 -8.45 9.55
C ILE A 195 3.90 -8.37 8.78
N GLU A 196 4.42 -9.51 8.33
CA GLU A 196 5.80 -9.69 7.86
C GLU A 196 6.27 -8.65 6.81
N HIS A 197 5.45 -8.42 5.79
CA HIS A 197 5.78 -7.52 4.69
C HIS A 197 5.04 -6.18 4.74
N LEU A 198 4.44 -5.85 5.89
CA LEU A 198 3.91 -4.52 6.13
C LEU A 198 5.09 -3.52 6.18
N ARG A 199 4.91 -2.36 5.56
CA ARG A 199 5.92 -1.30 5.54
C ARG A 199 5.45 -0.06 6.27
N ALA A 200 6.41 0.76 6.66
CA ALA A 200 6.08 2.04 7.27
C ALA A 200 5.24 2.88 6.31
N CYS A 201 4.33 3.70 6.87
CA CYS A 201 3.38 4.53 6.13
C CYS A 201 2.22 3.79 5.42
N TYR A 202 2.15 2.46 5.47
CA TYR A 202 0.91 1.75 5.12
C TYR A 202 -0.17 2.10 6.15
N GLY A 203 -1.40 2.21 5.72
CA GLY A 203 -2.52 2.46 6.62
C GLY A 203 -3.09 1.16 7.17
N ILE A 204 -3.54 1.20 8.41
CA ILE A 204 -4.37 0.17 9.02
C ILE A 204 -5.63 0.85 9.51
N GLU A 205 -6.79 0.34 9.10
CA GLU A 205 -8.08 0.71 9.69
C GLU A 205 -8.62 -0.44 10.51
N ILE A 206 -9.09 -0.16 11.71
CA ILE A 206 -9.98 -1.06 12.44
C ILE A 206 -11.42 -0.60 12.20
N LEU A 207 -12.25 -1.55 11.81
CA LEU A 207 -13.68 -1.38 11.58
C LEU A 207 -14.45 -2.17 12.64
N TRP A 208 -15.30 -1.47 13.37
CA TRP A 208 -16.27 -2.04 14.29
C TRP A 208 -17.64 -2.03 13.62
N THR A 209 -18.36 -3.14 13.73
CA THR A 209 -19.69 -3.28 13.15
C THR A 209 -20.64 -3.98 14.10
N GLN A 210 -21.91 -3.57 14.11
CA GLN A 210 -22.99 -4.28 14.82
C GLN A 210 -24.03 -4.74 13.80
N SER A 211 -24.55 -5.95 14.00
CA SER A 211 -25.74 -6.46 13.32
C SER A 211 -26.89 -6.58 14.34
N PRO A 212 -28.15 -6.24 14.00
CA PRO A 212 -28.67 -5.85 12.68
C PRO A 212 -28.66 -4.33 12.41
N ASP A 213 -28.35 -3.50 13.41
CA ASP A 213 -28.53 -2.04 13.35
C ASP A 213 -27.49 -1.30 12.48
N HIS A 214 -26.59 -2.04 11.81
CA HIS A 214 -25.58 -1.54 10.88
C HIS A 214 -24.71 -0.39 11.42
N TRP A 215 -24.44 -0.38 12.72
CA TRP A 215 -23.46 0.54 13.30
C TRP A 215 -22.08 0.29 12.67
N VAL A 216 -21.35 1.38 12.42
CA VAL A 216 -20.00 1.35 11.85
C VAL A 216 -19.13 2.39 12.52
N GLU A 217 -18.07 1.97 13.21
CA GLU A 217 -17.02 2.86 13.75
C GLU A 217 -15.66 2.53 13.13
N ARG A 218 -14.86 3.56 12.84
CA ARG A 218 -13.60 3.44 12.08
C ARG A 218 -12.44 4.14 12.78
N GLN A 219 -11.33 3.43 12.94
CA GLN A 219 -10.09 4.03 13.44
C GLN A 219 -8.93 3.72 12.51
N ARG A 220 -8.26 4.77 12.03
CA ARG A 220 -7.14 4.65 11.08
C ARG A 220 -5.83 5.05 11.74
N ARG A 221 -4.78 4.26 11.51
CA ARG A 221 -3.40 4.59 11.91
C ARG A 221 -2.42 4.21 10.82
N LEU A 222 -1.33 4.98 10.73
CA LEU A 222 -0.18 4.55 9.94
C LEU A 222 0.58 3.47 10.71
N ALA A 223 1.05 2.45 10.00
CA ALA A 223 2.09 1.57 10.51
C ALA A 223 3.37 2.40 10.62
N VAL A 224 3.66 2.94 11.80
CA VAL A 224 4.91 3.69 12.05
C VAL A 224 6.06 2.70 12.30
N ASN A 225 5.80 1.66 13.09
CA ASN A 225 6.73 0.57 13.41
C ASN A 225 6.10 -0.77 13.03
N PRO A 226 6.08 -1.17 11.74
CA PRO A 226 5.34 -2.36 11.28
C PRO A 226 5.83 -3.69 11.88
N LYS A 227 7.05 -3.70 12.44
CA LYS A 227 7.66 -4.85 13.13
C LYS A 227 7.19 -5.01 14.58
N GLN A 228 6.47 -4.03 15.13
CA GLN A 228 5.92 -4.06 16.47
C GLN A 228 4.39 -4.24 16.42
N THR A 229 3.83 -4.73 17.52
CA THR A 229 2.38 -4.78 17.69
C THR A 229 1.81 -3.38 17.53
N ILE A 230 0.80 -3.25 16.67
CA ILE A 230 0.06 -2.01 16.49
C ILE A 230 -1.10 -2.02 17.49
N GLU A 231 -1.16 -0.99 18.32
CA GLU A 231 -2.20 -0.84 19.34
C GLU A 231 -3.17 0.27 18.95
N PHE A 232 -4.45 0.04 19.20
CA PHE A 232 -5.54 0.99 19.02
C PHE A 232 -6.26 1.11 20.35
N HIS A 233 -6.40 2.34 20.83
CA HIS A 233 -7.18 2.62 22.01
C HIS A 233 -8.61 2.98 21.61
N ILE A 234 -9.57 2.23 22.14
CA ILE A 234 -10.99 2.38 21.85
C ILE A 234 -11.63 2.99 23.09
N ALA A 235 -12.14 4.21 22.94
CA ALA A 235 -12.77 4.92 24.03
C ALA A 235 -14.11 4.26 24.43
N PRO A 236 -14.55 4.34 25.69
CA PRO A 236 -15.78 3.72 26.16
C PRO A 236 -17.03 4.10 25.36
N GLU A 237 -17.08 5.33 24.86
CA GLU A 237 -18.20 5.87 24.08
C GLU A 237 -18.44 5.09 22.79
N VAL A 238 -17.45 4.34 22.31
CA VAL A 238 -17.54 3.49 21.12
C VAL A 238 -18.32 2.21 21.38
N TYR A 239 -18.21 1.59 22.55
CA TYR A 239 -18.83 0.27 22.81
C TYR A 239 -19.91 0.28 23.88
N LEU A 240 -19.91 1.24 24.82
CA LEU A 240 -20.93 1.34 25.87
C LEU A 240 -22.38 1.46 25.34
N PRO A 241 -22.66 2.20 24.23
CA PRO A 241 -24.02 2.24 23.68
C PRO A 241 -24.53 0.90 23.16
N HIS A 242 -23.64 -0.09 23.01
CA HIS A 242 -23.91 -1.39 22.39
C HIS A 242 -23.98 -2.53 23.42
N VAL A 243 -24.06 -2.23 24.72
CA VAL A 243 -24.32 -3.24 25.75
C VAL A 243 -25.61 -4.02 25.41
N GLY A 244 -25.53 -5.34 25.49
CA GLY A 244 -26.56 -6.29 25.07
C GLY A 244 -26.55 -6.63 23.58
N GLN A 245 -25.60 -6.12 22.80
CA GLN A 245 -25.49 -6.34 21.36
C GLN A 245 -24.25 -7.16 21.00
N SER A 246 -24.30 -7.80 19.83
CA SER A 246 -23.16 -8.51 19.25
C SER A 246 -22.39 -7.59 18.30
N VAL A 247 -21.08 -7.51 18.51
CA VAL A 247 -20.18 -6.61 17.80
C VAL A 247 -19.10 -7.44 17.09
N THR A 248 -18.84 -7.10 15.83
CA THR A 248 -17.77 -7.66 15.01
C THR A 248 -16.71 -6.61 14.74
N VAL A 249 -15.46 -6.95 15.02
CA VAL A 249 -14.28 -6.11 14.83
C VAL A 249 -13.36 -6.74 13.80
N LYS A 250 -12.91 -5.95 12.83
CA LYS A 250 -11.98 -6.37 11.79
C LYS A 250 -11.03 -5.26 11.40
N TYR A 251 -10.04 -5.57 10.56
CA TYR A 251 -9.12 -4.56 10.05
C TYR A 251 -8.92 -4.65 8.55
N PHE A 252 -8.48 -3.53 7.99
CA PHE A 252 -8.16 -3.37 6.58
C PHE A 252 -6.77 -2.75 6.45
N ILE A 253 -6.03 -3.17 5.42
CA ILE A 253 -4.69 -2.65 5.12
C ILE A 253 -4.80 -1.72 3.92
N TYR A 254 -4.40 -0.47 4.08
CA TYR A 254 -4.34 0.51 3.01
C TYR A 254 -2.93 0.54 2.43
N LEU A 255 -2.82 0.16 1.16
CA LEU A 255 -1.56 0.20 0.44
C LEU A 255 -1.35 1.56 -0.20
N GLY A 256 -0.23 2.18 0.13
CA GLY A 256 0.21 3.45 -0.46
C GLY A 256 0.56 4.49 0.59
N ALA A 257 0.87 5.71 0.14
CA ALA A 257 1.20 6.80 1.05
C ALA A 257 -0.04 7.32 1.81
N ARG A 258 0.06 7.33 3.14
CA ARG A 258 -0.71 8.20 4.03
C ARG A 258 -2.22 7.94 4.10
N LEU A 259 -2.64 6.70 4.36
CA LEU A 259 -4.05 6.32 4.60
C LEU A 259 -4.98 6.54 3.39
N SER A 260 -4.44 6.48 2.16
CA SER A 260 -5.22 6.63 0.92
C SER A 260 -6.42 5.68 0.91
N PRO A 261 -7.66 6.16 1.06
CA PRO A 261 -8.79 5.27 1.34
C PRO A 261 -9.25 4.47 0.12
N ASN A 262 -8.74 4.83 -1.05
CA ASN A 262 -9.18 4.31 -2.35
C ASN A 262 -8.57 2.93 -2.65
N PHE A 263 -7.65 2.46 -1.80
CA PHE A 263 -7.07 1.14 -1.94
C PHE A 263 -6.78 0.48 -0.61
N PHE A 264 -7.71 -0.37 -0.21
CA PHE A 264 -7.60 -1.17 0.99
C PHE A 264 -7.85 -2.63 0.68
N TRP A 265 -7.15 -3.48 1.44
CA TRP A 265 -7.20 -4.91 1.34
C TRP A 265 -7.88 -5.48 2.57
N GLY A 266 -8.97 -6.22 2.35
CA GLY A 266 -9.65 -6.97 3.38
C GLY A 266 -8.86 -8.21 3.76
N THR A 267 -8.60 -8.41 5.04
CA THR A 267 -7.88 -9.58 5.55
C THR A 267 -8.72 -10.84 5.66
N GLY A 268 -10.00 -10.75 5.27
CA GLY A 268 -10.95 -11.87 5.19
C GLY A 268 -11.61 -12.21 6.53
N ALA A 269 -12.72 -12.98 6.47
CA ALA A 269 -13.54 -13.34 7.62
C ALA A 269 -12.77 -14.08 8.74
N ALA A 270 -11.71 -14.80 8.39
CA ALA A 270 -10.87 -15.54 9.34
C ALA A 270 -10.06 -14.64 10.31
N THR A 271 -10.07 -13.33 10.09
CA THR A 271 -9.34 -12.35 10.92
C THR A 271 -10.25 -11.47 11.76
N GLU A 272 -11.56 -11.65 11.64
CA GLU A 272 -12.57 -10.92 12.39
C GLU A 272 -12.75 -11.50 13.80
N VAL A 273 -13.10 -10.65 14.75
CA VAL A 273 -13.44 -11.04 16.13
C VAL A 273 -14.88 -10.63 16.37
N SER A 274 -15.75 -11.57 16.71
CA SER A 274 -17.12 -11.27 17.14
C SER A 274 -17.30 -11.61 18.61
N PHE A 275 -17.98 -10.73 19.34
CA PHE A 275 -18.26 -10.89 20.76
C PHE A 275 -19.49 -10.08 21.17
N ASP A 276 -20.09 -10.49 22.28
CA ASP A 276 -21.22 -9.79 22.88
C ASP A 276 -20.68 -8.77 23.89
N VAL A 277 -21.21 -7.55 23.84
CA VAL A 277 -20.92 -6.52 24.85
C VAL A 277 -21.93 -6.70 25.98
N ILE A 278 -21.45 -6.90 27.20
CA ILE A 278 -22.27 -7.11 28.40
C ILE A 278 -22.04 -6.03 29.45
#